data_AF-A0A5C5FT01-F1
#
_entry.id   AF-A0A5C5FT01-F1
#
_cell.length_a   1.000
_cell.length_b   1.000
_cell.length_c   1.000
_cell.angle_alpha   90.00
_cell.angle_beta   90.00
_cell.angle_gamma   90.00
#
_symmetry.space_group_name_H-M   'P 1'
#
loop_
_entity.id
_entity.type
_entity.pdbx_description
1 polymer ?
#
loop_
_entity_poly.entity_id
_entity_poly.type
_entity_poly.pdbx_seq_one_letter_code
_entity_poly.pdbx_strand_id
1 'polypeptide(L)'
;MRCVLDHVIVLVPPGVLVDLPSSPTDALTVTPGGIRADKLTQTKLVILTAASYIELIALGPAPLTGGAANARAFIDFALMSPSLRSSFPPAYAALQPGEGTRPDGTTVKWVDVLTFPSSAYKRG
;
A
#
# COMPACT_ATOMS: atom_id res chain seq x y z
N MET A 1 1.65 -21.27 -10.49
CA MET A 1 1.18 -19.90 -10.22
C MET A 1 2.41 -19.04 -9.96
N ARG A 2 2.69 -18.01 -10.76
CA ARG A 2 3.85 -17.11 -10.56
C ARG A 2 3.31 -15.79 -10.03
N CYS A 3 3.18 -15.68 -8.71
CA CYS A 3 2.97 -14.39 -8.08
C CYS A 3 4.35 -13.72 -7.95
N VAL A 4 4.41 -12.42 -8.25
CA VAL A 4 5.62 -11.61 -8.05
C VAL A 4 5.33 -10.57 -6.98
N LEU A 5 6.36 -10.12 -6.28
CA LEU A 5 6.22 -9.02 -5.33
C LEU A 5 5.82 -7.76 -6.08
N ASP A 6 4.71 -7.15 -5.69
CA ASP A 6 4.28 -5.86 -6.24
C ASP A 6 4.90 -4.74 -5.41
N HIS A 7 4.55 -4.67 -4.12
CA HIS A 7 5.11 -3.66 -3.25
C HIS A 7 5.13 -4.10 -1.79
N VAL A 8 5.91 -3.37 -1.00
CA VAL A 8 5.96 -3.50 0.46
C VAL A 8 5.38 -2.23 1.07
N ILE A 9 4.55 -2.38 2.11
CA ILE A 9 3.83 -1.27 2.74
C ILE A 9 4.51 -0.91 4.06
N VAL A 10 4.93 0.35 4.17
CA VAL A 10 5.55 0.92 5.36
C VAL A 10 4.66 2.02 5.92
N LEU A 11 4.19 1.81 7.14
CA LEU A 11 3.43 2.82 7.87
C LEU A 11 4.36 3.85 8.49
N VAL A 12 4.17 5.12 8.12
CA VAL A 12 4.92 6.25 8.65
C VAL A 12 3.99 7.29 9.28
N PRO A 13 4.47 8.09 10.26
CA PRO A 13 3.71 9.20 10.79
C PRO A 13 3.31 10.21 9.69
N PRO A 14 2.11 10.83 9.74
CA PRO A 14 1.69 11.81 8.75
C PRO A 14 2.68 12.96 8.51
N GLY A 15 3.27 13.50 9.59
CA GLY A 15 4.28 14.56 9.47
C GLY A 15 5.54 14.14 8.73
N VAL A 16 5.96 12.87 8.90
CA VAL A 16 7.12 12.29 8.21
C VAL A 16 6.80 12.05 6.73
N LEU A 17 5.56 11.65 6.40
CA LEU A 17 5.20 11.47 5.00
C LEU A 17 5.17 12.81 4.25
N VAL A 18 4.69 13.87 4.89
CA VAL A 18 4.69 15.24 4.32
C VAL A 18 6.13 15.69 4.07
N ASP A 19 6.95 15.66 5.11
CA ASP A 19 8.34 16.11 5.10
C ASP A 19 9.28 14.92 5.40
N LEU A 20 9.67 14.23 4.33
CA LEU A 20 10.56 13.07 4.46
C LEU A 20 11.97 13.56 4.82
N PRO A 21 12.68 12.85 5.73
CA PRO A 21 14.06 13.19 6.03
C PRO A 21 14.93 13.09 4.76
N SER A 22 16.01 13.89 4.69
CA SER A 22 16.87 13.96 3.51
C SER A 22 17.56 12.62 3.21
N SER A 23 17.90 11.83 4.24
CA SER A 23 18.65 10.58 4.04
C SER A 23 18.00 9.56 3.08
N PRO A 24 16.69 9.23 3.15
CA PRO A 24 16.06 8.40 2.14
C PRO A 24 15.85 9.11 0.80
N THR A 25 15.57 10.42 0.77
CA THR A 25 15.32 11.14 -0.50
C THR A 25 16.59 11.38 -1.31
N ASP A 26 17.75 11.45 -0.65
CA ASP A 26 19.05 11.58 -1.30
C ASP A 26 19.55 10.24 -1.86
N ALA A 27 19.15 9.13 -1.22
CA ALA A 27 19.57 7.78 -1.58
C ALA A 27 18.59 7.04 -2.50
N LEU A 28 17.32 7.45 -2.55
CA LEU A 28 16.24 6.71 -3.20
C LEU A 28 15.37 7.65 -4.04
N THR A 29 14.87 7.12 -5.17
CA THR A 29 13.91 7.85 -6.00
C THR A 29 12.53 7.81 -5.36
N VAL A 30 12.12 8.90 -4.74
CA VAL A 30 10.78 9.06 -4.16
C VAL A 30 9.88 9.85 -5.09
N THR A 31 8.69 9.32 -5.39
CA THR A 31 7.68 9.99 -6.18
C THR A 31 6.43 10.29 -5.35
N PRO A 32 5.67 11.36 -5.69
CA PRO A 32 4.37 11.60 -5.09
C PRO A 32 3.44 10.40 -5.33
N GLY A 33 2.77 9.93 -4.28
CA GLY A 33 1.70 8.95 -4.39
C GLY A 33 0.33 9.62 -4.55
N GLY A 34 -0.70 8.88 -4.15
CA GLY A 34 -2.08 9.35 -4.13
C GLY A 34 -2.57 9.72 -2.73
N ILE A 35 -3.60 10.56 -2.71
CA ILE A 35 -4.48 10.73 -1.56
C ILE A 35 -5.76 9.96 -1.87
N ARG A 36 -6.17 9.05 -0.98
CA ARG A 36 -7.47 8.37 -1.13
C ARG A 36 -8.60 9.39 -1.07
N ALA A 37 -9.73 9.10 -1.71
CA ALA A 37 -10.87 10.00 -1.78
C ALA A 37 -11.37 10.47 -0.40
N ASP A 38 -11.17 9.65 0.63
CA ASP A 38 -11.49 9.97 2.03
C ASP A 38 -10.56 11.00 2.70
N LYS A 39 -9.43 11.34 2.06
CA LYS A 39 -8.32 12.16 2.61
C LYS A 39 -7.71 11.63 3.91
N LEU A 40 -8.10 10.43 4.33
CA LEU A 40 -7.60 9.78 5.53
C LEU A 40 -6.36 8.93 5.25
N THR A 41 -6.03 8.72 3.98
CA THR A 41 -4.86 7.94 3.58
C THR A 41 -4.07 8.69 2.53
N GLN A 42 -2.79 8.87 2.80
CA GLN A 42 -1.84 9.52 1.90
C GLN A 42 -0.68 8.57 1.66
N THR A 43 -0.12 8.63 0.46
CA THR A 43 0.96 7.74 0.03
C THR A 43 2.10 8.49 -0.65
N LYS A 44 3.31 7.98 -0.50
CA LYS A 44 4.48 8.30 -1.34
C LYS A 44 5.11 6.98 -1.77
N LEU A 45 5.70 6.95 -2.96
CA LEU A 45 6.27 5.74 -3.52
C LEU A 45 7.78 5.86 -3.59
N VAL A 46 8.49 4.84 -3.11
CA VAL A 46 9.92 4.68 -3.35
C VAL A 46 10.10 3.70 -4.50
N ILE A 47 10.63 4.18 -5.62
CA ILE A 47 10.77 3.41 -6.84
C ILE A 47 12.03 2.56 -6.76
N LEU A 48 11.90 1.25 -6.98
CA LEU A 48 13.03 0.33 -7.08
C LEU A 48 13.39 0.11 -8.55
N THR A 49 14.54 -0.49 -8.81
CA THR A 49 15.02 -0.78 -10.17
C THR A 49 14.25 -1.91 -10.87
N ALA A 50 13.52 -2.72 -10.11
CA ALA A 50 12.58 -3.71 -10.61
C ALA A 50 11.16 -3.12 -10.69
N ALA A 51 10.20 -3.88 -11.23
CA ALA A 51 8.80 -3.46 -11.30
C ALA A 51 8.10 -3.31 -9.93
N SER A 52 8.82 -3.52 -8.81
CA SER A 52 8.29 -3.40 -7.46
C SER A 52 8.61 -2.04 -6.83
N TYR A 53 7.83 -1.63 -5.83
CA TYR A 53 8.05 -0.37 -5.11
C TYR A 53 7.84 -0.52 -3.61
N ILE A 54 8.23 0.50 -2.83
CA ILE A 54 7.85 0.62 -1.42
C ILE A 54 6.77 1.70 -1.32
N GLU A 55 5.62 1.34 -0.77
CA GLU A 55 4.54 2.27 -0.48
C GLU A 55 4.71 2.79 0.95
N LEU A 56 5.05 4.08 1.07
CA LEU A 56 4.99 4.78 2.35
C LEU A 56 3.57 5.27 2.54
N ILE A 57 2.88 4.77 3.56
CA ILE A 57 1.49 5.11 3.86
C ILE A 57 1.40 5.87 5.18
N ALA A 58 0.61 6.93 5.19
CA ALA A 58 0.19 7.61 6.41
C ALA A 58 -1.32 7.59 6.51
N LEU A 59 -1.80 7.27 7.71
CA LEU A 59 -3.21 7.22 8.04
C LEU A 59 -3.56 8.43 8.90
N GLY A 60 -4.74 9.00 8.67
CA GLY A 60 -5.31 10.11 9.43
C GLY A 60 -5.56 9.71 10.90
N PRO A 61 -6.13 10.61 11.72
CA PRO A 61 -6.21 10.47 13.19
C PRO A 61 -7.07 9.29 13.70
N ALA A 62 -7.56 8.41 12.83
CA ALA A 62 -8.24 7.19 13.23
C ALA A 62 -7.25 6.27 13.99
N PRO A 63 -7.63 5.71 15.15
CA PRO A 63 -6.77 4.81 15.89
C PRO A 63 -6.42 3.60 15.03
N LEU A 64 -5.12 3.37 14.82
CA LEU A 64 -4.64 2.12 14.27
C LEU A 64 -4.98 1.02 15.28
N THR A 65 -5.87 0.11 14.92
CA THR A 65 -6.18 -1.06 15.74
C THR A 65 -5.24 -2.21 15.37
N GLY A 66 -4.65 -2.87 16.37
CA GLY A 66 -3.70 -3.99 16.17
C GLY A 66 -2.21 -3.57 16.13
N GLY A 67 -1.33 -4.49 15.71
CA GLY A 67 0.14 -4.35 15.76
C GLY A 67 0.76 -3.18 14.97
N ALA A 68 -0.05 -2.41 14.25
CA ALA A 68 0.34 -1.20 13.52
C ALA A 68 0.47 0.05 14.40
N ALA A 69 0.16 -0.03 15.70
CA ALA A 69 0.22 1.12 16.62
C ALA A 69 1.64 1.70 16.84
N ASN A 70 2.69 0.97 16.50
CA ASN A 70 4.07 1.47 16.55
C ASN A 70 4.45 2.04 15.17
N ALA A 71 4.11 3.31 14.97
CA ALA A 71 4.40 4.05 13.74
C ALA A 71 5.90 3.98 13.39
N ARG A 72 6.21 3.62 12.13
CA ARG A 72 7.52 3.24 11.54
C ARG A 72 7.76 1.74 11.42
N ALA A 73 6.78 1.00 10.92
CA ALA A 73 6.92 -0.44 10.71
C ALA A 73 6.51 -0.85 9.30
N PHE A 74 7.14 -1.91 8.80
CA PHE A 74 6.60 -2.72 7.70
C PHE A 74 5.29 -3.35 8.20
N ILE A 75 4.18 -3.02 7.56
CA ILE A 75 2.85 -3.48 8.00
C ILE A 75 2.29 -4.59 7.12
N ASP A 76 2.67 -4.62 5.84
CA ASP A 76 2.19 -5.63 4.90
C ASP A 76 3.01 -5.64 3.60
N PHE A 77 2.66 -6.53 2.67
CA PHE A 77 3.15 -6.56 1.30
C PHE A 77 2.05 -7.00 0.33
N ALA A 78 2.13 -6.56 -0.92
CA ALA A 78 1.23 -6.96 -1.98
C ALA A 78 1.95 -7.84 -3.00
N LEU A 79 1.23 -8.82 -3.53
CA LEU A 79 1.69 -9.67 -4.61
C LEU A 79 0.88 -9.38 -5.87
N MET A 80 1.56 -9.19 -6.99
CA MET A 80 0.94 -9.09 -8.31
C MET A 80 0.87 -10.48 -8.93
N SER A 81 -0.29 -10.81 -9.50
CA SER A 81 -0.47 -11.99 -10.34
C SER A 81 -1.10 -11.57 -11.67
N PRO A 82 -0.56 -12.04 -12.81
CA PRO A 82 -1.18 -11.81 -14.11
C PRO A 82 -2.52 -12.56 -14.29
N SER A 83 -2.92 -13.40 -13.32
CA SER A 83 -4.12 -14.24 -13.40
C SER A 83 -4.86 -14.31 -12.05
N LEU A 84 -5.14 -13.15 -11.43
CA LEU A 84 -5.84 -13.05 -10.14
C LEU A 84 -7.28 -13.62 -10.16
N ARG A 85 -7.89 -13.76 -11.35
CA ARG A 85 -9.32 -14.13 -11.48
C ARG A 85 -9.63 -15.62 -11.36
N SER A 86 -8.65 -16.53 -11.34
CA SER A 86 -8.94 -17.97 -11.49
C SER A 86 -8.51 -18.88 -10.35
N SER A 87 -7.81 -18.45 -9.29
CA SER A 87 -7.33 -19.40 -8.26
C SER A 87 -6.99 -18.82 -6.88
N PHE A 88 -7.80 -17.92 -6.32
CA PHE A 88 -7.68 -17.67 -4.87
C PHE A 88 -8.45 -18.73 -4.08
N PRO A 89 -7.83 -19.38 -3.08
CA PRO A 89 -8.56 -20.27 -2.19
C PRO A 89 -9.66 -19.49 -1.46
N PRO A 90 -10.75 -20.14 -1.00
CA PRO A 90 -11.89 -19.51 -0.33
C PRO A 90 -11.55 -18.78 0.98
N ALA A 91 -10.28 -18.84 1.40
CA ALA A 91 -9.73 -18.13 2.55
C ALA A 91 -9.53 -16.62 2.30
N TYR A 92 -10.00 -16.06 1.19
CA TYR A 92 -9.75 -14.68 0.77
C TYR A 92 -11.08 -13.93 0.55
N ALA A 93 -11.15 -12.66 0.98
CA ALA A 93 -12.35 -11.83 0.88
C ALA A 93 -12.69 -11.46 -0.58
N ALA A 94 -13.92 -10.98 -0.80
CA ALA A 94 -14.37 -10.53 -2.11
C ALA A 94 -13.50 -9.38 -2.65
N LEU A 95 -13.42 -9.30 -3.98
CA LEU A 95 -12.59 -8.34 -4.70
C LEU A 95 -13.06 -6.91 -4.43
N GLN A 96 -12.13 -6.04 -4.05
CA GLN A 96 -12.43 -4.62 -3.83
C GLN A 96 -11.79 -3.76 -4.92
N PRO A 97 -12.55 -2.86 -5.58
CA PRO A 97 -11.98 -1.86 -6.48
C PRO A 97 -11.21 -0.81 -5.68
N GLY A 98 -10.09 -0.32 -6.22
CA GLY A 98 -9.31 0.76 -5.64
C GLY A 98 -9.21 1.98 -6.55
N GLU A 99 -9.13 3.16 -5.94
CA GLU A 99 -8.92 4.42 -6.63
C GLU A 99 -8.01 5.36 -5.84
N GLY A 100 -7.23 6.16 -6.58
CA GLY A 100 -6.38 7.21 -6.01
C GLY A 100 -6.22 8.35 -7.00
N THR A 101 -6.22 9.58 -6.50
CA THR A 101 -6.02 10.78 -7.33
C THR A 101 -4.57 11.24 -7.23
N ARG A 102 -3.92 11.40 -8.38
CA ARG A 102 -2.57 11.94 -8.49
C ARG A 102 -2.56 13.46 -8.29
N PRO A 103 -1.39 14.06 -7.99
CA PRO A 103 -1.27 15.52 -7.86
C PRO A 103 -1.65 16.32 -9.12
N ASP A 104 -1.59 15.71 -10.30
CA ASP A 104 -1.99 16.31 -11.58
C ASP A 104 -3.51 16.30 -11.84
N GLY A 105 -4.31 15.81 -10.88
CA GLY A 105 -5.76 15.68 -10.99
C GLY A 105 -6.23 14.41 -11.70
N THR A 106 -5.32 13.57 -12.19
CA THR A 106 -5.69 12.30 -12.83
C THR A 106 -6.11 11.28 -11.78
N THR A 107 -7.35 10.79 -11.88
CA THR A 107 -7.81 9.64 -11.08
C THR A 107 -7.32 8.35 -11.72
N VAL A 108 -6.50 7.61 -10.98
CA VAL A 108 -6.11 6.26 -11.34
C VAL A 108 -7.06 5.30 -10.65
N LYS A 109 -7.75 4.50 -11.46
CA LYS A 109 -8.52 3.35 -10.98
C LYS A 109 -7.69 2.12 -11.26
N TRP A 110 -7.38 1.35 -10.22
CA TRP A 110 -6.86 0.01 -10.43
C TRP A 110 -8.00 -0.98 -10.24
N VAL A 111 -8.16 -1.84 -11.24
CA VAL A 111 -8.88 -3.11 -11.10
C VAL A 111 -7.88 -4.15 -10.57
N ASP A 112 -7.03 -3.74 -9.63
CA ASP A 112 -6.18 -4.67 -8.92
C ASP A 112 -7.03 -5.23 -7.80
N VAL A 113 -7.32 -6.51 -7.99
CA VAL A 113 -8.03 -7.41 -7.12
C VAL A 113 -7.31 -7.43 -5.77
N LEU A 114 -7.65 -6.49 -4.91
CA LEU A 114 -7.22 -6.49 -3.52
C LEU A 114 -8.08 -7.51 -2.80
N THR A 115 -7.45 -8.58 -2.34
CA THR A 115 -8.10 -9.54 -1.47
C THR A 115 -7.25 -9.77 -0.24
N PHE A 116 -7.91 -9.76 0.91
CA PHE A 116 -7.30 -10.03 2.20
C PHE A 116 -7.67 -11.44 2.64
N PRO A 117 -6.82 -12.12 3.43
CA PRO A 117 -7.25 -13.30 4.15
C PRO A 117 -8.56 -12.98 4.89
N SER A 118 -9.56 -13.85 4.79
CA SER A 118 -10.81 -13.69 5.49
C SER A 118 -10.56 -13.66 6.99
N SER A 119 -11.41 -12.99 7.76
CA SER A 119 -11.31 -12.91 9.22
C SER A 119 -11.34 -14.29 9.92
N ALA A 120 -11.71 -15.35 9.19
CA ALA A 120 -11.64 -16.73 9.64
C ALA A 120 -10.19 -17.29 9.65
N TYR A 121 -9.26 -16.64 8.96
CA TYR A 121 -7.85 -17.03 8.94
C TYR A 121 -7.12 -16.46 10.17
N LYS A 122 -6.84 -17.30 11.17
CA LYS A 122 -5.98 -16.92 12.30
C LYS A 122 -4.52 -16.89 11.84
N ARG A 123 -3.86 -15.74 11.98
CA ARG A 123 -2.39 -15.65 11.89
C ARG A 123 -1.83 -16.39 13.12
N GLY A 124 -0.97 -17.38 12.88
CA GLY A 124 -0.30 -18.17 13.92
C GLY A 124 0.67 -17.36 14.75
#